data_AF-A0A6P3X9L8-F1
#
_entry.id   AF-A0A6P3X9L8-F1
#
_cell.length_a   1.000
_cell.length_b   1.000
_cell.length_c   1.000
_cell.angle_alpha   90.00
_cell.angle_beta   90.00
_cell.angle_gamma   90.00
#
_symmetry.space_group_name_H-M   'P 1'
#
loop_
_entity.id
_entity.type
_entity.pdbx_description
1 polymer ?
#
loop_
_entity_poly.entity_id
_entity_poly.type
_entity_poly.pdbx_seq_one_letter_code
_entity_poly.pdbx_strand_id
1 'polypeptide(L)'
;MYKLLPTNATYSAKFLYRLEHVCDVDKYFDLLMLHSFVSVFYIVAVPIAVDTLFILCIQHVCALFEVIHVLARFHFVCLIVLHTVFKFIMVEVQFDEIVRIAAASLAQLLHIYYLSWMCQLLLDQSSGLHEVIYSCNWYLFSMRSRQLLRFMLLRSTKLCQIKAGKMYVMSMENFSSILQVSISYFTMLTSLQ
;
A
#
# COMPACT_ATOMS: atom_id res chain seq x y z
N MET A 1 -26.44 -32.34 -29.91
CA MET A 1 -27.72 -31.69 -30.26
C MET A 1 -28.70 -31.95 -29.12
N TYR A 2 -28.69 -31.09 -28.10
CA TYR A 2 -29.51 -31.27 -26.89
C TYR A 2 -30.96 -30.85 -27.19
N LYS A 3 -31.92 -31.77 -26.98
CA LYS A 3 -33.35 -31.52 -27.21
C LYS A 3 -33.88 -30.50 -26.19
N LEU A 4 -34.05 -29.26 -26.64
CA LEU A 4 -34.74 -28.16 -25.94
C LEU A 4 -36.26 -28.16 -26.24
N LEU A 5 -36.92 -29.31 -26.15
CA LEU A 5 -38.38 -29.40 -26.32
C LEU A 5 -39.04 -29.34 -24.94
N PRO A 6 -39.99 -28.41 -24.70
CA PRO A 6 -40.68 -28.33 -23.43
C PRO A 6 -41.70 -29.47 -23.32
N THR A 7 -41.31 -30.56 -22.69
CA THR A 7 -42.24 -31.62 -22.26
C THR A 7 -42.98 -31.15 -21.02
N ASN A 8 -44.32 -31.29 -21.02
CA ASN A 8 -45.27 -30.85 -19.99
C ASN A 8 -45.23 -31.73 -18.71
N ALA A 9 -44.04 -32.18 -18.31
CA ALA A 9 -43.80 -32.98 -17.13
C ALA A 9 -43.32 -32.07 -15.99
N THR A 10 -43.81 -32.29 -14.77
CA THR A 10 -43.31 -31.63 -13.56
C THR A 10 -41.89 -32.14 -13.27
N TYR A 11 -40.89 -31.29 -13.52
CA TYR A 11 -39.48 -31.63 -13.27
C TYR A 11 -39.22 -31.68 -11.76
N SER A 12 -38.65 -32.78 -11.27
CA SER A 12 -38.20 -32.89 -9.88
C SER A 12 -37.07 -31.90 -9.60
N ALA A 13 -37.20 -31.09 -8.55
CA ALA A 13 -36.19 -30.10 -8.20
C ALA A 13 -34.82 -30.75 -7.94
N LYS A 14 -33.83 -30.38 -8.77
CA LYS A 14 -32.45 -30.90 -8.66
C LYS A 14 -31.61 -29.91 -7.86
N PHE A 15 -31.06 -30.37 -6.74
CA PHE A 15 -30.12 -29.59 -5.92
C PHE A 15 -28.76 -29.43 -6.62
N LEU A 16 -28.09 -28.31 -6.31
CA LEU A 16 -26.79 -27.93 -6.86
C LEU A 16 -25.65 -28.88 -6.40
N TYR A 17 -25.82 -29.54 -5.25
CA TYR A 17 -24.88 -30.52 -4.68
C TYR A 17 -25.64 -31.76 -4.21
N ARG A 18 -25.10 -32.95 -4.45
CA ARG A 18 -25.67 -34.22 -4.01
C ARG A 18 -25.21 -34.49 -2.57
N LEU A 19 -26.03 -34.14 -1.58
CA LEU A 19 -25.82 -34.44 -0.18
C LEU A 19 -26.74 -35.61 0.23
N GLU A 20 -26.18 -36.66 0.84
CA GLU A 20 -26.97 -37.71 1.49
C GLU A 20 -27.65 -37.11 2.73
N HIS A 21 -28.98 -36.96 2.68
CA HIS A 21 -29.74 -36.31 3.74
C HIS A 21 -30.49 -37.32 4.60
N VAL A 22 -30.33 -37.19 5.91
CA VAL A 22 -31.04 -37.93 6.97
C VAL A 22 -32.38 -37.24 7.34
N CYS A 23 -32.69 -36.09 6.72
CA CYS A 23 -33.90 -35.28 7.00
C CYS A 23 -34.87 -35.24 5.81
N ASP A 24 -36.18 -35.11 6.09
CA ASP A 24 -37.25 -34.95 5.09
C ASP A 24 -37.01 -33.75 4.17
N VAL A 25 -36.73 -34.05 2.90
CA VAL A 25 -36.27 -33.09 1.89
C VAL A 25 -37.40 -32.17 1.42
N ASP A 26 -38.63 -32.66 1.40
CA ASP A 26 -39.80 -31.94 0.89
C ASP A 26 -40.27 -30.82 1.82
N LYS A 27 -40.03 -30.95 3.13
CA LYS A 27 -40.45 -29.95 4.14
C LYS A 27 -39.50 -28.76 4.26
N TYR A 28 -38.21 -28.95 3.94
CA TYR A 28 -37.15 -27.97 4.16
C TYR A 28 -36.48 -27.49 2.87
N PHE A 29 -37.08 -27.77 1.71
CA PHE A 29 -36.53 -27.47 0.39
C PHE A 29 -36.02 -26.03 0.24
N ASP A 30 -36.85 -25.03 0.58
CA ASP A 30 -36.50 -23.61 0.46
C ASP A 30 -35.35 -23.20 1.40
N LEU A 31 -35.36 -23.72 2.63
CA LEU A 31 -34.32 -23.45 3.63
C LEU A 31 -32.98 -24.04 3.19
N LEU A 32 -33.00 -25.25 2.62
CA LEU A 32 -31.83 -25.96 2.14
C LEU A 32 -31.24 -25.28 0.89
N MET A 33 -32.10 -24.81 -0.01
CA MET A 33 -31.70 -24.02 -1.18
C MET A 33 -31.05 -22.69 -0.75
N LEU A 34 -31.64 -21.96 0.20
CA LEU A 34 -31.06 -20.74 0.75
C LEU A 34 -29.69 -21.01 1.40
N HIS A 35 -29.57 -22.06 2.22
CA HIS A 35 -28.32 -22.44 2.84
C HIS A 35 -27.23 -22.77 1.80
N SER A 36 -27.60 -23.46 0.71
CA SER A 36 -26.68 -23.76 -0.40
C SER A 36 -26.20 -22.50 -1.11
N PHE A 37 -27.06 -21.49 -1.26
CA PHE A 37 -26.69 -20.22 -1.88
C PHE A 37 -25.73 -19.40 -0.99
N VAL A 38 -26.02 -19.37 0.32
CA VAL A 38 -25.18 -18.72 1.32
C VAL A 38 -23.83 -19.43 1.47
N SER A 39 -23.80 -20.76 1.42
CA SER A 39 -22.54 -21.51 1.54
C SER A 39 -21.64 -21.27 0.33
N VAL A 40 -22.18 -21.26 -0.89
CA VAL A 40 -21.42 -20.92 -2.11
C VAL A 40 -20.84 -19.51 -2.03
N PHE A 41 -21.62 -18.54 -1.55
CA PHE A 41 -21.13 -17.18 -1.36
C PHE A 41 -19.97 -17.13 -0.35
N TYR A 42 -20.06 -17.87 0.75
CA TYR A 42 -19.02 -17.92 1.77
C TYR A 42 -17.74 -18.61 1.26
N ILE A 43 -17.89 -19.72 0.52
CA ILE A 43 -16.79 -20.48 -0.08
C ILE A 43 -15.99 -19.64 -1.07
N VAL A 44 -16.63 -18.70 -1.79
CA VAL A 44 -15.95 -17.80 -2.73
C VAL A 44 -15.42 -16.54 -2.03
N ALA A 45 -16.15 -15.98 -1.08
CA ALA A 45 -15.76 -14.74 -0.41
C ALA A 45 -14.51 -14.90 0.48
N VAL A 46 -14.38 -16.05 1.17
CA VAL A 46 -13.24 -16.33 2.06
C VAL A 46 -11.89 -16.34 1.32
N PRO A 47 -11.69 -17.10 0.22
CA PRO A 47 -10.43 -17.09 -0.51
C PRO A 47 -10.13 -15.72 -1.12
N ILE A 48 -11.13 -15.01 -1.66
CA ILE A 48 -10.92 -13.64 -2.17
C ILE A 48 -10.44 -12.70 -1.05
N ALA A 49 -11.01 -12.81 0.15
CA ALA A 49 -10.57 -12.03 1.31
C ALA A 49 -9.14 -12.40 1.74
N VAL A 50 -8.78 -13.68 1.70
CA VAL A 50 -7.42 -14.16 2.01
C VAL A 50 -6.42 -13.68 0.96
N ASP A 51 -6.74 -13.78 -0.33
CA ASP A 51 -5.89 -13.34 -1.44
C ASP A 51 -5.66 -11.83 -1.40
N THR A 52 -6.72 -11.04 -1.16
CA THR A 52 -6.59 -9.59 -1.01
C THR A 52 -5.77 -9.20 0.21
N LEU A 53 -5.92 -9.90 1.35
CA LEU A 53 -5.07 -9.71 2.53
C LEU A 53 -3.62 -10.10 2.24
N PHE A 54 -3.37 -11.19 1.52
CA PHE A 54 -2.04 -11.65 1.15
C PHE A 54 -1.32 -10.66 0.23
N ILE A 55 -2.02 -10.12 -0.79
CA ILE A 55 -1.51 -9.07 -1.67
C ILE A 55 -1.17 -7.79 -0.86
N LEU A 56 -2.04 -7.40 0.07
CA LEU A 56 -1.82 -6.22 0.92
C LEU A 56 -0.61 -6.41 1.84
N CYS A 57 -0.43 -7.61 2.40
CA CYS A 57 0.74 -7.98 3.20
C CYS A 57 2.02 -7.99 2.36
N ILE A 58 2.00 -8.55 1.14
CA ILE A 58 3.15 -8.51 0.22
C ILE A 58 3.49 -7.08 -0.13
N GLN A 59 2.51 -6.24 -0.49
CA GLN A 59 2.74 -4.84 -0.80
C GLN A 59 3.33 -4.07 0.39
N HIS A 60 2.84 -4.34 1.61
CA HIS A 60 3.37 -3.74 2.83
C HIS A 60 4.80 -4.20 3.13
N VAL A 61 5.12 -5.48 2.92
CA VAL A 61 6.47 -6.04 3.08
C VAL A 61 7.42 -5.48 2.02
N CYS A 62 7.02 -5.41 0.75
CA CYS A 62 7.79 -4.78 -0.32
C CYS A 62 8.03 -3.28 -0.06
N ALA A 63 7.03 -2.56 0.43
CA ALA A 63 7.20 -1.16 0.86
C ALA A 63 8.17 -1.04 2.06
N LEU A 64 8.15 -2.00 2.99
CA LEU A 64 9.09 -2.06 4.11
C LEU A 64 10.52 -2.38 3.64
N PHE A 65 10.68 -3.25 2.64
CA PHE A 65 11.96 -3.56 2.02
C PHE A 65 12.51 -2.37 1.23
N GLU A 66 11.67 -1.64 0.50
CA GLU A 66 12.06 -0.38 -0.15
C GLU A 66 12.54 0.66 0.87
N VAL A 67 11.87 0.76 2.02
CA VAL A 67 12.32 1.61 3.14
C VAL A 67 13.71 1.23 3.66
N ILE A 68 13.98 -0.08 3.83
CA ILE A 68 15.31 -0.57 4.25
C ILE A 68 16.34 -0.29 3.16
N HIS A 69 15.97 -0.47 1.89
CA HIS A 69 16.79 -0.10 0.74
C HIS A 69 17.11 1.40 0.70
N VAL A 70 16.15 2.26 1.04
CA VAL A 70 16.37 3.71 1.10
C VAL A 70 17.34 4.06 2.21
N LEU A 71 17.18 3.49 3.41
CA LEU A 71 18.13 3.69 4.51
C LEU A 71 19.54 3.21 4.15
N ALA A 72 19.64 2.04 3.49
CA ALA A 72 20.92 1.51 3.01
C ALA A 72 21.53 2.38 1.90
N ARG A 73 20.73 2.91 0.97
CA ARG A 73 21.18 3.86 -0.05
C ARG A 73 21.57 5.20 0.56
N PHE A 74 20.88 5.65 1.60
CA PHE A 74 21.23 6.86 2.34
C PHE A 74 22.57 6.71 3.06
N HIS A 75 22.77 5.57 3.73
CA HIS A 75 24.06 5.22 4.34
C HIS A 75 25.18 5.13 3.30
N PHE A 76 24.90 4.54 2.13
CA PHE A 76 25.85 4.46 1.02
C PHE A 76 26.20 5.84 0.43
N VAL A 77 25.23 6.75 0.30
CA VAL A 77 25.45 8.15 -0.11
C VAL A 77 26.37 8.86 0.89
N CYS A 78 26.09 8.74 2.19
CA CYS A 78 26.96 9.31 3.23
C CYS A 78 28.39 8.77 3.14
N LEU A 79 28.57 7.47 2.91
CA LEU A 79 29.90 6.88 2.71
C LEU A 79 30.60 7.40 1.45
N ILE A 80 29.88 7.60 0.34
CA ILE A 80 30.43 8.20 -0.90
C ILE A 80 30.87 9.64 -0.65
N VAL A 81 30.05 10.45 0.00
CA VAL A 81 30.36 11.86 0.29
C VAL A 81 31.56 11.95 1.22
N LEU A 82 31.61 11.14 2.29
CA LEU A 82 32.76 11.06 3.19
C LEU A 82 34.03 10.64 2.47
N HIS A 83 33.95 9.65 1.58
CA HIS A 83 35.07 9.21 0.75
C HIS A 83 35.54 10.30 -0.23
N THR A 84 34.62 11.13 -0.74
CA THR A 84 34.92 12.27 -1.63
C THR A 84 35.65 13.37 -0.88
N VAL A 85 35.15 13.72 0.31
CA VAL A 85 35.77 14.72 1.19
C VAL A 85 37.16 14.25 1.65
N PHE A 86 37.31 12.97 2.01
CA PHE A 86 38.61 12.39 2.38
C PHE A 86 39.60 12.40 1.21
N LYS A 87 39.16 12.04 0.00
CA LYS A 87 39.99 12.09 -1.21
C LYS A 87 40.40 13.52 -1.58
N PHE A 88 39.50 14.49 -1.44
CA PHE A 88 39.78 15.90 -1.71
C PHE A 88 40.79 16.50 -0.71
N ILE A 89 40.75 16.07 0.56
CA ILE A 89 41.67 16.54 1.61
C ILE A 89 43.07 15.92 1.47
N MET A 90 43.18 14.66 1.05
CA MET A 90 44.44 13.91 1.05
C MET A 90 45.17 13.88 -0.31
N VAL A 91 44.47 14.10 -1.43
CA VAL A 91 45.00 13.92 -2.79
C VAL A 91 44.45 15.03 -3.72
N GLU A 92 45.30 15.66 -4.52
CA GLU A 92 44.85 16.51 -5.63
C GLU A 92 44.07 15.65 -6.64
N VAL A 93 42.74 15.76 -6.62
CA VAL A 93 41.83 14.91 -7.39
C VAL A 93 41.78 15.35 -8.86
N GLN A 94 41.81 14.38 -9.78
CA GLN A 94 41.60 14.61 -11.21
C GLN A 94 40.14 14.99 -11.51
N PHE A 95 39.91 15.95 -12.42
CA PHE A 95 38.57 16.46 -12.74
C PHE A 95 37.56 15.37 -13.16
N ASP A 96 37.99 14.30 -13.83
CA ASP A 96 37.11 13.21 -14.27
C ASP A 96 36.44 12.47 -13.09
N GLU A 97 37.18 12.26 -11.99
CA GLU A 97 36.67 11.52 -10.83
C GLU A 97 35.64 12.35 -10.04
N ILE A 98 35.85 13.68 -9.97
CA ILE A 98 34.89 14.63 -9.39
C ILE A 98 33.58 14.60 -10.17
N VAL A 99 33.64 14.64 -11.50
CA VAL A 99 32.45 14.64 -12.37
C VAL A 99 31.64 13.35 -12.20
N ARG A 100 32.30 12.18 -12.17
CA ARG A 100 31.61 10.88 -12.00
C ARG A 100 30.94 10.76 -10.64
N ILE A 101 31.60 11.21 -9.58
CA ILE A 101 31.04 11.21 -8.22
C ILE A 101 29.87 12.19 -8.09
N ALA A 102 30.02 13.41 -8.61
CA ALA A 102 28.94 14.41 -8.59
C ALA A 102 27.70 13.95 -9.39
N ALA A 103 27.91 13.27 -10.53
CA ALA A 103 26.81 12.69 -11.29
C ALA A 103 26.11 11.56 -10.51
N ALA A 104 26.86 10.70 -9.83
CA ALA A 104 26.29 9.62 -9.02
C ALA A 104 25.50 10.14 -7.81
N SER A 105 26.00 11.17 -7.11
CA SER A 105 25.31 11.78 -5.98
C SER A 105 24.04 12.50 -6.41
N LEU A 106 24.06 13.23 -7.54
CA LEU A 106 22.88 13.87 -8.12
C LEU A 106 21.80 12.83 -8.48
N ALA A 107 22.19 11.72 -9.13
CA ALA A 107 21.26 10.65 -9.49
C ALA A 107 20.58 10.03 -8.26
N GLN A 108 21.33 9.82 -7.18
CA GLN A 108 20.80 9.30 -5.91
C GLN A 108 19.86 10.29 -5.23
N LEU A 109 20.20 11.59 -5.22
CA LEU A 109 19.32 12.64 -4.68
C LEU A 109 18.00 12.72 -5.45
N LEU A 110 18.04 12.66 -6.78
CA LEU A 110 16.85 12.61 -7.63
C LEU A 110 15.98 11.38 -7.33
N HIS A 111 16.60 10.21 -7.17
CA HIS A 111 15.85 8.99 -6.83
C HIS A 111 15.13 9.11 -5.48
N ILE A 112 15.80 9.64 -4.45
CA ILE A 112 15.18 9.83 -3.13
C ILE A 112 14.07 10.89 -3.20
N TYR A 113 14.26 11.96 -3.99
CA TYR A 113 13.25 12.98 -4.24
C TYR A 113 11.99 12.41 -4.92
N TYR A 114 12.15 11.57 -5.95
CA TYR A 114 11.00 10.93 -6.58
C TYR A 114 10.23 10.03 -5.62
N LEU A 115 10.94 9.31 -4.75
CA LEU A 115 10.31 8.46 -3.76
C LEU A 115 9.57 9.26 -2.67
N SER A 116 10.17 10.33 -2.15
CA SER A 116 9.51 11.21 -1.18
C SER A 116 8.29 11.92 -1.80
N TRP A 117 8.33 12.24 -3.10
CA TRP A 117 7.19 12.78 -3.83
C TRP A 117 6.02 11.78 -3.93
N MET A 118 6.31 10.53 -4.31
CA MET A 118 5.29 9.47 -4.35
C MET A 118 4.64 9.23 -2.99
N CYS A 119 5.44 9.24 -1.92
CA CYS A 119 4.93 9.12 -0.55
C CYS A 119 4.05 10.31 -0.15
N GLN A 120 4.43 11.54 -0.53
CA GLN A 120 3.64 12.74 -0.28
C GLN A 120 2.28 12.69 -0.98
N LEU A 121 2.25 12.30 -2.25
CA LEU A 121 1.00 12.15 -2.99
C LEU A 121 0.06 11.14 -2.33
N LEU A 122 0.59 10.02 -1.84
CA LEU A 122 -0.19 9.00 -1.13
C LEU A 122 -0.75 9.52 0.19
N LEU A 123 0.03 10.32 0.93
CA LEU A 123 -0.42 10.99 2.15
C LEU A 123 -1.57 11.95 1.87
N ASP A 124 -1.46 12.77 0.82
CA ASP A 124 -2.46 13.77 0.46
C ASP A 124 -3.77 13.13 -0.04
N GLN A 125 -3.68 12.03 -0.79
CA GLN A 125 -4.88 11.26 -1.21
C GLN A 125 -5.54 10.56 -0.01
N SER A 126 -4.73 10.03 0.91
CA SER A 126 -5.25 9.40 2.12
C SER A 126 -5.95 10.39 3.05
N SER A 127 -5.45 11.63 3.16
CA SER A 127 -6.09 12.69 3.94
C SER A 127 -7.34 13.23 3.25
N GLY A 128 -7.31 13.39 1.92
CA GLY A 128 -8.47 13.82 1.13
C GLY A 128 -9.67 12.88 1.27
N LEU A 129 -9.45 11.55 1.31
CA LEU A 129 -10.52 10.59 1.57
C LEU A 129 -11.22 10.83 2.92
N HIS A 130 -10.46 11.17 3.96
CA HIS A 130 -11.02 11.49 5.27
C HIS A 130 -11.92 12.72 5.22
N GLU A 131 -11.49 13.77 4.52
CA GLU A 131 -12.24 15.02 4.36
C GLU A 131 -13.53 14.82 3.54
N VAL A 132 -13.49 14.03 2.47
CA VAL A 132 -14.67 13.71 1.65
C VAL A 132 -15.69 12.87 2.44
N ILE A 133 -15.23 11.89 3.22
CA ILE A 133 -16.12 11.08 4.07
C ILE A 133 -16.76 11.95 5.16
N TYR A 134 -16.02 12.90 5.72
CA TYR A 134 -16.52 13.79 6.76
C TYR A 134 -17.54 14.81 6.23
N SER A 135 -17.30 15.37 5.04
CA SER A 135 -18.16 16.39 4.42
C SER A 135 -19.39 15.84 3.70
N CYS A 136 -19.49 14.51 3.51
CA CYS A 136 -20.64 13.92 2.85
C CYS A 136 -21.93 14.06 3.68
N ASN A 137 -23.08 14.14 3.00
CA ASN A 137 -24.41 14.18 3.64
C ASN A 137 -24.80 12.81 4.21
N TRP A 138 -24.05 12.34 5.21
CA TRP A 138 -24.14 11.00 5.80
C TRP A 138 -25.54 10.65 6.35
N TYR A 139 -26.33 11.66 6.74
CA TYR A 139 -27.68 11.51 7.26
C TYR A 139 -28.69 11.07 6.19
N LEU A 140 -28.40 11.31 4.90
CA LEU A 140 -29.27 10.92 3.77
C LEU A 140 -29.09 9.46 3.36
N PHE A 141 -28.07 8.77 3.86
CA PHE A 141 -27.78 7.38 3.46
C PHE A 141 -28.61 6.34 4.22
N SER A 142 -28.78 5.16 3.61
CA SER A 142 -29.40 4.00 4.25
C SER A 142 -28.68 3.60 5.55
N MET A 143 -29.38 2.93 6.49
CA MET A 143 -28.80 2.53 7.78
C MET A 143 -27.55 1.64 7.61
N ARG A 144 -27.55 0.75 6.61
CA ARG A 144 -26.40 -0.10 6.27
C ARG A 144 -25.22 0.70 5.73
N SER A 145 -25.47 1.65 4.84
CA SER A 145 -24.45 2.55 4.29
C SER A 145 -23.84 3.45 5.37
N ARG A 146 -24.64 3.96 6.31
CA ARG A 146 -24.15 4.73 7.47
C ARG A 146 -23.21 3.92 8.36
N GLN A 147 -23.53 2.65 8.64
CA GLN A 147 -22.64 1.79 9.41
C GLN A 147 -21.30 1.56 8.70
N LEU A 148 -21.31 1.31 7.39
CA LEU A 148 -20.10 1.15 6.59
C LEU A 148 -19.27 2.44 6.53
N LEU A 149 -19.92 3.59 6.36
CA LEU A 149 -19.27 4.90 6.37
C LEU A 149 -18.54 5.13 7.71
N ARG A 150 -19.16 4.72 8.83
CA ARG A 150 -18.56 4.85 10.16
C ARG A 150 -17.27 4.03 10.29
N PHE A 151 -17.26 2.80 9.76
CA PHE A 151 -16.04 1.98 9.72
C PHE A 151 -14.96 2.56 8.79
N MET A 152 -15.38 3.08 7.63
CA MET A 152 -14.47 3.74 6.68
C MET A 152 -13.83 4.98 7.31
N LEU A 153 -14.62 5.80 8.02
CA LEU A 153 -14.14 6.95 8.78
C LEU A 153 -13.13 6.52 9.86
N LEU A 154 -13.47 5.50 10.65
CA LEU A 154 -12.60 4.97 11.71
C LEU A 154 -11.25 4.44 11.20
N ARG A 155 -11.21 3.97 9.94
CA ARG A 155 -9.99 3.52 9.28
C ARG A 155 -9.22 4.69 8.64
N SER A 156 -9.92 5.65 8.04
CA SER A 156 -9.33 6.81 7.37
C SER A 156 -8.66 7.82 8.32
N THR A 157 -9.02 7.81 9.61
CA THR A 157 -8.37 8.65 10.63
C THR A 157 -6.88 8.30 10.81
N LYS A 158 -6.48 7.06 10.47
CA LYS A 158 -5.07 6.69 10.40
C LYS A 158 -4.57 6.94 8.99
N LEU A 159 -3.83 8.04 8.82
CA LEU A 159 -3.14 8.36 7.57
C LEU A 159 -2.26 7.18 7.14
N CYS A 160 -2.31 6.82 5.85
CA CYS A 160 -1.39 5.85 5.26
C CYS A 160 0.01 6.47 5.14
N GLN A 161 0.75 6.49 6.25
CA GLN A 161 2.10 7.02 6.31
C GLN A 161 3.12 5.89 6.15
N ILE A 162 3.98 6.00 5.13
CA ILE A 162 5.15 5.14 5.00
C ILE A 162 6.22 5.69 5.93
N LYS A 163 6.54 4.94 6.99
CA LYS A 163 7.54 5.32 7.99
C LYS A 163 8.79 4.46 7.85
N ALA A 164 9.95 5.10 7.74
CA ALA A 164 11.23 4.43 7.84
C ALA A 164 11.53 4.01 9.30
N GLY A 165 11.59 2.70 9.53
CA GLY A 165 11.97 2.10 10.81
C GLY A 165 11.14 2.55 12.02
N LYS A 166 9.88 2.97 11.83
CA LYS A 166 8.98 3.63 12.81
C LYS A 166 9.38 5.05 13.24
N MET A 167 10.55 5.56 12.86
CA MET A 167 11.10 6.81 13.38
C MET A 167 10.90 8.00 12.42
N TYR A 168 10.94 7.75 11.12
CA TYR A 168 11.00 8.82 10.12
C TYR A 168 9.88 8.71 9.10
N VAL A 169 9.01 9.70 9.02
CA VAL A 169 7.93 9.74 8.02
C VAL A 169 8.53 10.19 6.69
N MET A 170 8.35 9.40 5.62
CA MET A 170 8.82 9.81 4.30
C MET A 170 7.88 10.90 3.74
N SER A 171 8.29 12.17 3.82
CA SER A 171 7.56 13.34 3.31
C SER A 171 8.52 14.32 2.65
N MET A 172 7.99 15.22 1.81
CA MET A 172 8.79 16.27 1.19
C MET A 172 9.40 17.23 2.21
N GLU A 173 8.67 17.50 3.29
CA GLU A 173 9.12 18.34 4.40
C GLU A 173 10.38 17.75 5.05
N ASN A 174 10.36 16.46 5.35
CA ASN A 174 11.49 15.80 5.98
C ASN A 174 12.67 15.63 5.01
N PHE A 175 12.43 15.51 3.70
CA PHE A 175 13.50 15.53 2.70
C PHE A 175 14.21 16.89 2.65
N SER A 176 13.45 17.99 2.69
CA SER A 176 14.00 19.35 2.72
C SER A 176 14.85 19.62 3.97
N SER A 177 14.39 19.18 5.14
CA SER A 177 15.15 19.37 6.38
C SER A 177 16.49 18.62 6.35
N ILE A 178 16.52 17.42 5.79
CA ILE A 178 17.76 16.65 5.58
C ILE A 178 18.72 17.37 4.61
N LEU A 179 18.22 17.91 3.50
CA LEU A 179 19.06 18.65 2.56
C LEU A 179 19.69 19.89 3.21
N GLN A 180 18.92 20.64 3.99
CA GLN A 180 19.41 21.81 4.72
C GLN A 180 20.53 21.44 5.71
N VAL A 181 20.34 20.37 6.47
CA VAL A 181 21.36 19.86 7.40
C VAL A 181 22.63 19.44 6.63
N SER A 182 22.47 18.78 5.47
CA SER A 182 23.60 18.34 4.64
C SER A 182 24.41 19.52 4.09
N ILE A 183 23.74 20.55 3.57
CA ILE A 183 24.38 21.79 3.08
C ILE A 183 25.08 22.53 4.24
N SER A 184 24.47 22.54 5.42
CA SER A 184 25.05 23.17 6.61
C SER A 184 26.34 22.49 7.05
N TYR A 185 26.36 21.15 7.10
CA TYR A 185 27.58 20.38 7.39
C TYR A 185 28.67 20.60 6.33
N PHE A 186 28.30 20.61 5.05
CA PHE A 186 29.24 20.90 3.97
C PHE A 186 29.88 22.29 4.14
N THR A 187 29.06 23.32 4.37
CA THR A 187 29.51 24.71 4.54
C THR A 187 30.42 24.84 5.76
N MET A 188 30.06 24.20 6.88
CA MET A 188 30.89 24.19 8.09
C MET A 188 32.26 23.56 7.83
N LEU A 189 32.32 22.41 7.15
CA LEU A 189 33.58 21.74 6.80
C LEU A 189 34.45 22.62 5.90
N THR A 190 33.85 23.28 4.90
CA THR A 190 34.59 24.20 4.02
C THR A 190 35.08 25.46 4.75
N SER A 191 34.44 25.86 5.85
CA SER A 191 34.85 27.05 6.63
C SER A 191 35.94 26.77 7.66
N LEU A 192 36.16 25.50 8.02
CA LEU A 192 37.26 25.06 8.89
C LEU A 192 38.59 24.87 8.13
N GLN A 193 38.56 25.10 6.82
CA GLN A 193 39.69 25.00 5.90
C GLN A 193 40.19 26.41 5.55
#